data_AF-A0A7Y2GAW1-F1
#
_entry.id   AF-A0A7Y2GAW1-F1
#
_cell.length_a   1.000
_cell.length_b   1.000
_cell.length_c   1.000
_cell.angle_alpha   90.00
_cell.angle_beta   90.00
_cell.angle_gamma   90.00
#
_symmetry.space_group_name_H-M   'P 1'
#
loop_
_entity.id
_entity.type
_entity.pdbx_description
1 polymer ?
#
loop_
_entity_poly.entity_id
_entity_poly.type
_entity_poly.pdbx_seq_one_letter_code
_entity_poly.pdbx_strand_id
1 'polypeptide(L)'
;MRDETQQPSGLISVLLDQSAEFGDRDDAAMDLASYDDPVVAKALLRIVLDHSENEDLIDSAGESLAAVWSRSAREDSVLLKRMHPARQFFAREP
;
A
#
# COMPACT_ATOMS: atom_id res chain seq x y z
N MET A 1 -23.07 -1.92 2.47
CA MET A 1 -22.67 -2.70 3.65
C MET A 1 -21.19 -2.94 3.45
N ARG A 2 -20.32 -2.23 4.19
CA ARG A 2 -18.87 -2.45 4.10
C ARG A 2 -18.58 -3.74 4.87
N ASP A 3 -17.90 -4.68 4.25
CA ASP A 3 -17.56 -5.97 4.87
C ASP A 3 -16.47 -5.72 5.92
N GLU A 4 -16.87 -5.63 7.20
CA GLU A 4 -15.98 -5.36 8.33
C GLU A 4 -15.10 -6.58 8.72
N THR A 5 -14.96 -7.61 7.87
CA THR A 5 -14.30 -8.87 8.26
C THR A 5 -13.18 -9.36 7.36
N GLN A 6 -12.79 -8.61 6.33
CA GLN A 6 -11.70 -9.02 5.46
C GLN A 6 -10.35 -8.86 6.18
N GLN A 7 -9.97 -9.91 6.95
CA GLN A 7 -8.65 -10.07 7.55
C GLN A 7 -7.58 -9.70 6.52
N PRO A 8 -6.46 -9.09 6.93
CA PRO A 8 -5.51 -8.46 5.99
C PRO A 8 -5.06 -9.40 4.87
N SER A 9 -4.99 -10.71 5.10
CA SER A 9 -4.70 -11.74 4.10
C SER A 9 -5.64 -11.74 2.90
N GLY A 10 -6.95 -11.49 3.09
CA GLY A 10 -7.94 -11.45 2.02
C GLY A 10 -7.72 -10.24 1.11
N LEU A 11 -7.55 -9.06 1.71
CA LEU A 11 -7.25 -7.82 0.99
C LEU A 11 -5.90 -7.91 0.26
N ILE A 12 -4.87 -8.50 0.90
CA ILE A 12 -3.58 -8.76 0.24
C ILE A 12 -3.76 -9.67 -0.97
N SER A 13 -4.61 -10.70 -0.87
CA SER A 13 -4.87 -11.62 -1.97
C SER A 13 -5.51 -10.88 -3.15
N VAL A 14 -6.48 -10.00 -2.90
CA VAL A 14 -7.11 -9.16 -3.93
C VAL A 14 -6.10 -8.18 -4.53
N LEU A 15 -5.37 -7.44 -3.71
CA LEU A 15 -4.38 -6.45 -4.17
C LEU A 15 -3.34 -7.04 -5.14
N LEU A 16 -2.87 -8.25 -4.83
CA LEU A 16 -1.82 -8.94 -5.59
C LEU A 16 -2.36 -9.79 -6.75
N ASP A 17 -3.67 -9.95 -6.88
CA ASP A 17 -4.30 -10.65 -7.99
C ASP A 17 -4.39 -9.75 -9.22
N GLN A 18 -3.50 -9.98 -10.18
CA GLN A 18 -3.45 -9.25 -11.45
C GLN A 18 -4.68 -9.48 -12.35
N SER A 19 -5.52 -10.47 -12.02
CA SER A 19 -6.78 -10.74 -12.72
C SER A 19 -8.00 -10.06 -12.08
N ALA A 20 -7.84 -9.52 -10.87
CA ALA A 20 -8.89 -8.78 -10.18
C ALA A 20 -9.17 -7.44 -10.87
N GLU A 21 -10.39 -6.93 -10.71
CA GLU A 21 -10.74 -5.61 -11.24
C GLU A 21 -9.88 -4.54 -10.58
N PHE A 22 -9.50 -3.50 -11.34
CA PHE A 22 -8.77 -2.36 -10.80
C PHE A 22 -9.46 -1.77 -9.56
N GLY A 23 -10.80 -1.59 -9.59
CA GLY A 23 -11.55 -1.05 -8.47
C GLY A 23 -11.40 -1.88 -7.19
N ASP A 24 -11.50 -3.21 -7.30
CA ASP A 24 -11.31 -4.12 -6.15
C ASP A 24 -9.88 -4.05 -5.59
N ARG A 25 -8.88 -3.91 -6.47
CA ARG A 25 -7.47 -3.80 -6.09
C ARG A 25 -7.18 -2.46 -5.40
N ASP A 26 -7.79 -1.38 -5.90
CA ASP A 26 -7.67 -0.03 -5.35
C ASP A 26 -8.33 0.06 -3.97
N ASP A 27 -9.57 -0.45 -3.86
CA ASP A 27 -10.28 -0.57 -2.57
C ASP A 27 -9.47 -1.41 -1.57
N ALA A 28 -8.90 -2.54 -2.03
CA ALA A 28 -8.04 -3.37 -1.18
C ALA A 28 -6.77 -2.63 -0.73
N ALA A 29 -6.15 -1.82 -1.60
CA ALA A 29 -5.00 -1.00 -1.23
C ALA A 29 -5.36 -0.01 -0.11
N MET A 30 -6.49 0.70 -0.25
CA MET A 30 -6.96 1.68 0.73
C MET A 30 -7.38 1.04 2.06
N ASP A 31 -8.13 -0.07 2.02
CA ASP A 31 -8.58 -0.76 3.24
C ASP A 31 -7.40 -1.33 4.04
N LEU A 32 -6.34 -1.76 3.36
CA LEU A 32 -5.11 -2.22 3.99
C LEU A 32 -4.42 -1.16 4.85
N ALA A 33 -4.68 0.13 4.61
CA ALA A 33 -4.17 1.23 5.43
C ALA A 33 -4.60 1.14 6.90
N SER A 34 -5.63 0.35 7.23
CA SER A 34 -6.15 0.18 8.60
C SER A 34 -5.40 -0.86 9.43
N TYR A 35 -4.45 -1.59 8.84
CA TYR A 35 -3.78 -2.72 9.49
C TYR A 35 -2.30 -2.44 9.78
N ASP A 36 -1.91 -2.52 11.05
CA ASP A 36 -0.52 -2.36 11.50
C ASP A 36 0.26 -3.67 11.47
N ASP A 37 0.26 -4.33 10.30
CA ASP A 37 0.91 -5.62 10.09
C ASP A 37 2.11 -5.50 9.12
N PRO A 38 3.31 -6.00 9.48
CA PRO A 38 4.45 -6.04 8.57
C PRO A 38 4.20 -6.75 7.23
N VAL A 39 3.28 -7.72 7.17
CA VAL A 39 2.89 -8.41 5.94
C VAL A 39 2.11 -7.47 5.02
N VAL A 40 1.25 -6.62 5.58
CA VAL A 40 0.50 -5.60 4.84
C VAL A 40 1.46 -4.57 4.23
N ALA A 41 2.40 -4.07 5.03
CA ALA A 41 3.42 -3.15 4.54
C ALA A 41 4.23 -3.74 3.39
N LYS A 42 4.58 -5.04 3.45
CA LYS A 42 5.30 -5.72 2.36
C LYS A 42 4.45 -5.85 1.09
N ALA A 43 3.15 -6.11 1.21
CA ALA A 43 2.25 -6.22 0.07
C ALA A 43 2.09 -4.86 -0.64
N LEU A 44 1.82 -3.79 0.11
CA LEU A 44 1.72 -2.43 -0.41
C LEU A 44 3.04 -1.98 -1.06
N LEU A 45 4.18 -2.24 -0.40
CA LEU A 45 5.49 -1.91 -0.95
C LEU A 45 5.77 -2.61 -2.29
N ARG A 46 5.29 -3.85 -2.48
CA ARG A 46 5.45 -4.56 -3.74
C ARG A 46 4.77 -3.82 -4.90
N ILE A 47 3.57 -3.29 -4.66
CA ILE A 47 2.84 -2.47 -5.64
C ILE A 47 3.61 -1.18 -5.92
N VAL A 48 4.06 -0.47 -4.87
CA VAL A 48 4.74 0.82 -5.06
C VAL A 48 6.08 0.71 -5.81
N LEU A 49 6.76 -0.44 -5.69
CA LEU A 49 8.01 -0.70 -6.39
C LEU A 49 7.81 -1.28 -7.80
N ASP A 50 6.59 -1.64 -8.19
CA ASP A 50 6.29 -2.16 -9.53
C ASP A 50 5.94 -1.01 -10.48
N HIS A 51 6.93 -0.53 -11.23
CA HIS A 51 6.74 0.55 -12.20
C HIS A 51 5.88 0.18 -13.42
N SER A 52 5.48 -1.10 -13.56
CA SER A 52 4.56 -1.53 -14.62
C SER A 52 3.10 -1.53 -14.19
N GLU A 53 2.84 -1.34 -12.89
CA GLU A 53 1.49 -1.29 -12.33
C GLU A 53 0.78 0.03 -12.68
N ASN A 54 -0.54 0.04 -12.56
CA ASN A 54 -1.34 1.23 -12.76
C ASN A 54 -0.91 2.37 -11.81
N GLU A 55 -0.76 3.60 -12.35
CA GLU A 55 -0.30 4.75 -11.58
C GLU A 55 -1.18 5.11 -10.38
N ASP A 56 -2.50 5.03 -10.54
CA ASP A 56 -3.47 5.31 -9.48
C ASP A 56 -3.36 4.23 -8.38
N LEU A 57 -3.20 2.96 -8.76
CA LEU A 57 -3.02 1.87 -7.79
C LEU A 57 -1.70 2.01 -7.01
N ILE A 58 -0.65 2.48 -7.68
CA ILE A 58 0.63 2.79 -7.03
C ILE A 58 0.46 3.95 -6.03
N ASP A 59 -0.29 4.98 -6.38
CA ASP A 59 -0.54 6.13 -5.50
C ASP A 59 -1.36 5.71 -4.27
N SER A 60 -2.46 4.97 -4.46
CA SER A 60 -3.27 4.42 -3.35
C SER A 60 -2.46 3.50 -2.43
N ALA A 61 -1.61 2.63 -3.00
CA ALA A 61 -0.74 1.76 -2.22
C ALA A 61 0.34 2.56 -1.47
N GLY A 62 0.85 3.64 -2.06
CA GLY A 62 1.83 4.53 -1.46
C GLY A 62 1.27 5.32 -0.27
N GLU A 63 0.08 5.88 -0.40
CA GLU A 63 -0.63 6.56 0.69
C GLU A 63 -0.90 5.59 1.85
N SER A 64 -1.39 4.40 1.53
CA SER A 64 -1.71 3.37 2.53
C SER A 64 -0.45 2.85 3.24
N LEU A 65 0.64 2.65 2.51
CA LEU A 65 1.95 2.30 3.09
C LEU A 65 2.42 3.40 4.04
N ALA A 66 2.18 4.67 3.70
CA ALA A 66 2.52 5.80 4.55
C ALA A 66 1.75 5.84 5.87
N ALA A 67 0.46 5.56 5.82
CA ALA A 67 -0.36 5.41 7.02
C ALA A 67 0.17 4.28 7.92
N VAL A 68 0.48 3.11 7.36
CA VAL A 68 0.97 1.93 8.12
C VAL A 68 2.32 2.18 8.78
N TRP A 69 3.29 2.72 8.05
CA TRP A 69 4.64 2.98 8.55
C TRP A 69 4.67 4.09 9.61
N SER A 70 3.85 5.13 9.46
CA SER A 70 3.70 6.21 10.44
C SER A 70 3.24 5.68 11.81
N ARG A 71 2.27 4.76 11.84
CA ARG A 71 1.78 4.15 13.09
C ARG A 71 2.74 3.13 13.68
N SER A 72 3.54 2.47 12.84
CA SER A 72 4.48 1.43 13.25
C SER A 72 5.86 1.96 13.70
N ALA A 73 6.12 3.28 13.62
CA ALA A 73 7.44 3.90 13.78
C ALA A 73 8.54 3.22 12.95
N ARG A 74 8.16 2.68 11.77
CA ARG A 74 9.07 2.01 10.84
C ARG A 74 9.26 2.89 9.63
N GLU A 75 10.43 3.51 9.52
CA GLU A 75 10.91 4.12 8.28
C GLU A 75 12.15 3.37 7.80
N ASP A 76 12.06 2.78 6.60
CA ASP A 76 13.21 2.22 5.92
C ASP A 76 13.72 3.22 4.87
N SER A 77 14.70 4.01 5.28
CA SER A 77 15.32 5.03 4.43
C SER A 77 15.96 4.50 3.13
N VAL A 78 16.28 3.21 3.05
CA VAL A 78 16.80 2.58 1.83
C VAL A 78 15.66 2.29 0.86
N LEU A 79 14.50 1.87 1.38
CA LEU A 79 13.30 1.65 0.58
C LEU A 79 12.70 2.95 0.07
N LEU A 80 12.68 4.01 0.88
CA LEU A 80 12.21 5.34 0.45
C LEU A 80 12.98 5.87 -0.77
N LYS A 81 14.28 5.59 -0.86
CA LYS A 81 15.13 5.97 -2.01
C LYS A 81 14.85 5.18 -3.29
N ARG A 82 14.16 4.04 -3.18
CA ARG A 82 13.76 3.20 -4.31
C ARG A 82 12.37 3.54 -4.84
N MET A 83 11.55 4.22 -4.04
CA MET A 83 10.25 4.73 -4.48
C MET A 83 10.46 5.87 -5.47
N HIS A 84 9.54 6.02 -6.43
CA HIS A 84 9.57 7.15 -7.36
C HIS A 84 9.57 8.48 -6.59
N PRO A 85 10.40 9.49 -6.93
CA PRO A 85 10.52 10.72 -6.14
C PRO A 85 9.19 11.46 -5.92
N ALA A 86 8.30 11.43 -6.92
CA ALA A 86 6.97 12.05 -6.81
C ALA A 86 6.01 11.32 -5.83
N ARG A 87 6.40 10.15 -5.33
CA ARG A 87 5.57 9.24 -4.53
C ARG A 87 6.17 8.96 -3.15
N GLN A 88 7.07 9.83 -2.70
CA GLN A 88 7.63 9.81 -1.35
C GLN A 88 6.68 10.50 -0.37
N PHE A 89 5.50 9.93 -0.13
CA PHE A 89 4.45 10.48 0.75
C PHE A 89 4.90 10.66 2.22
N PHE A 90 6.05 10.09 2.59
CA PHE A 90 6.72 10.16 3.88
C PHE A 90 7.47 11.46 4.13
N ALA A 91 7.83 12.19 3.07
CA ALA A 91 8.57 13.44 3.18
C ALA A 91 7.62 14.62 3.40
N ARG A 92 6.96 14.69 4.56
CA ARG A 92 6.49 15.99 5.05
C ARG A 92 7.67 16.68 5.71
N GLU A 93 8.13 17.76 5.08
CA GLU A 93 9.12 18.67 5.66
C GLU A 93 8.62 19.25 6.99
N PRO A 94 9.52 19.54 7.94
CA PRO A 94 9.20 20.16 9.22
C PRO A 94 8.54 21.54 9.10
#